data_AF-A0A9W7BZF8-F1
#
_entry.id   AF-A0A9W7BZF8-F1
#
_cell.length_a   1.000
_cell.length_b   1.000
_cell.length_c   1.000
_cell.angle_alpha   90.00
_cell.angle_beta   90.00
_cell.angle_gamma   90.00
#
_symmetry.space_group_name_H-M   'P 1'
#
loop_
_entity.id
_entity.type
_entity.pdbx_description
1 polymer ?
#
loop_
_entity_poly.entity_id
_entity_poly.type
_entity_poly.pdbx_seq_one_letter_code
_entity_poly.pdbx_strand_id
1 'polypeptide(L)'
;MSNDSIASDSTTPSLPTPLSLLRIHYTSLNYIIHSGLQFGVDLVLYASSPTLVHSDFAVVLYNHEWSDEGSYVDEGFDWRRIQSLTRSMPDLHKKLIIARVVLEDNNDNSNNSNSNNDSNNSNSNGFRVEEIKVSTFHRSFKVKREEKEVGGQKKKKRKKEEKEEKEEKEE
;
A
#
# COMPACT_ATOMS: atom_id res chain seq x y z
N MET A 1 -23.64 -21.94 49.50
CA MET A 1 -22.19 -22.13 49.25
C MET A 1 -22.06 -22.40 47.76
N SER A 2 -21.79 -21.34 46.99
CA SER A 2 -21.68 -21.40 45.53
C SER A 2 -20.23 -21.64 45.18
N ASN A 3 -19.96 -22.72 44.45
CA ASN A 3 -18.62 -23.05 43.97
C ASN A 3 -18.40 -22.36 42.61
N ASP A 4 -17.67 -21.25 42.62
CA ASP A 4 -17.19 -20.62 41.40
C ASP A 4 -16.06 -21.46 40.80
N SER A 5 -16.32 -22.01 39.62
CA SER A 5 -15.36 -22.78 38.83
C SER A 5 -14.41 -21.81 38.15
N ILE A 6 -13.17 -21.75 38.64
CA ILE A 6 -12.07 -21.01 38.01
C ILE A 6 -11.71 -21.76 36.72
N ALA A 7 -12.16 -21.22 35.59
CA ALA A 7 -11.71 -21.67 34.27
C ALA A 7 -10.22 -21.35 34.14
N SER A 8 -9.39 -22.38 34.23
CA SER A 8 -7.97 -22.30 33.90
C SER A 8 -7.83 -22.10 32.39
N ASP A 9 -7.48 -20.88 32.01
CA ASP A 9 -7.12 -20.49 30.66
C ASP A 9 -5.86 -21.27 30.24
N SER A 10 -6.06 -22.33 29.45
CA SER A 10 -4.97 -23.17 28.96
C SER A 10 -4.30 -22.45 27.79
N THR A 11 -3.27 -21.66 28.09
CA THR A 11 -2.33 -21.12 27.08
C THR A 11 -1.55 -22.28 26.45
N THR A 12 -2.19 -22.98 25.51
CA THR A 12 -1.47 -23.77 24.51
C THR A 12 -0.59 -22.81 23.72
N PRO A 13 0.67 -23.15 23.40
CA PRO A 13 1.50 -22.31 22.54
C PRO A 13 0.90 -22.37 21.13
N SER A 14 -0.11 -21.55 20.87
CA SER A 14 -0.70 -21.40 19.55
C SER A 14 0.35 -20.83 18.61
N LEU A 15 0.31 -21.28 17.36
CA LEU A 15 1.17 -20.78 16.30
C LEU A 15 1.16 -19.24 16.30
N PRO A 16 2.31 -18.58 16.02
CA PRO A 16 2.36 -17.12 15.99
C PRO A 16 1.33 -16.60 15.00
N THR A 17 0.42 -15.75 15.46
CA THR A 17 -0.64 -15.19 14.60
C THR A 17 -0.03 -14.44 13.43
N PRO A 18 -0.68 -14.37 12.25
CA PRO A 18 -0.12 -13.67 11.10
C PRO A 18 0.18 -12.19 11.42
N LEU A 19 -0.67 -11.57 12.25
CA LEU A 19 -0.47 -10.20 12.74
C LEU A 19 0.80 -10.06 13.58
N SER A 20 1.16 -11.06 14.39
CA SER A 20 2.40 -11.04 15.18
C SER A 20 3.64 -11.15 14.30
N LEU A 21 3.62 -12.00 13.27
CA LEU A 21 4.70 -12.12 12.29
C LEU A 21 4.86 -10.82 11.49
N LEU A 22 3.74 -10.19 11.10
CA LEU A 22 3.76 -8.91 10.43
C LEU A 22 4.38 -7.81 11.29
N ARG A 23 4.14 -7.83 12.62
CA ARG A 23 4.79 -6.91 13.55
C ARG A 23 6.30 -7.13 13.60
N ILE A 24 6.73 -8.39 13.72
CA ILE A 24 8.17 -8.74 13.70
C ILE A 24 8.83 -8.25 12.41
N HIS A 25 8.19 -8.47 11.26
CA HIS A 25 8.68 -8.02 9.96
C HIS A 25 8.92 -6.50 9.93
N TYR A 26 7.92 -5.67 10.24
CA TYR A 26 8.09 -4.22 10.18
C TYR A 26 8.99 -3.66 11.29
N THR A 27 9.08 -4.32 12.44
CA THR A 27 10.05 -3.95 13.48
C THR A 27 11.49 -4.22 13.01
N SER A 28 11.73 -5.31 12.27
CA SER A 28 13.05 -5.58 11.66
C SER A 28 13.47 -4.54 10.63
N LEU A 29 12.49 -3.86 10.02
CA LEU A 29 12.68 -2.74 9.09
C LEU A 29 12.79 -1.37 9.81
N ASN A 30 12.93 -1.36 11.15
CA ASN A 30 13.01 -0.16 11.99
C ASN A 30 11.77 0.74 11.99
N TYR A 31 10.58 0.21 11.69
CA TYR A 31 9.34 0.96 11.88
C TYR A 31 8.80 0.81 13.31
N ILE A 32 8.24 1.90 13.83
CA ILE A 32 7.45 1.87 15.07
C ILE A 32 6.00 1.57 14.70
N ILE A 33 5.40 0.58 15.36
CA ILE A 33 4.13 -0.02 14.98
C ILE A 33 3.06 0.29 16.02
N HIS A 34 1.91 0.76 15.59
CA HIS A 34 0.72 0.95 16.43
C HIS A 34 -0.51 0.28 15.83
N SER A 35 -1.57 0.15 16.64
CA SER A 35 -2.89 -0.28 16.18
C SER A 35 -3.43 0.67 15.12
N GLY A 36 -3.89 0.11 14.00
CA GLY A 36 -4.51 0.85 12.91
C GLY A 36 -6.02 1.04 13.04
N LEU A 37 -6.63 0.59 14.14
CA LEU A 37 -8.09 0.49 14.29
C LEU A 37 -8.82 1.82 14.01
N GLN A 38 -8.24 2.95 14.41
CA GLN A 38 -8.78 4.29 14.17
C GLN A 38 -8.91 4.64 12.69
N PHE A 39 -8.14 3.99 11.82
CA PHE A 39 -8.10 4.21 10.37
C PHE A 39 -8.74 3.05 9.59
N GLY A 40 -9.36 2.08 10.28
CA GLY A 40 -9.96 0.91 9.65
C GLY A 40 -8.96 -0.12 9.11
N VAL A 41 -7.71 -0.06 9.55
CA VAL A 41 -6.62 -0.97 9.16
C VAL A 41 -6.05 -1.70 10.37
N ASP A 42 -5.19 -2.67 10.16
CA ASP A 42 -4.66 -3.49 11.25
C ASP A 42 -3.50 -2.82 11.97
N LEU A 43 -2.57 -2.25 11.20
CA LEU A 43 -1.39 -1.58 11.72
C LEU A 43 -1.18 -0.21 11.05
N VAL A 44 -0.55 0.70 11.78
CA VAL A 44 0.05 1.90 11.22
C VAL A 44 1.54 1.94 11.53
N LEU A 45 2.33 2.41 10.57
CA LEU A 45 3.78 2.45 10.68
C LEU A 45 4.27 3.90 10.77
N TYR A 46 5.17 4.14 11.72
CA TYR A 46 5.86 5.40 11.90
C TYR A 46 7.34 5.22 11.60
N ALA A 47 7.93 6.17 10.86
CA ALA A 47 9.36 6.21 10.62
C ALA A 47 10.18 6.63 11.85
N SER A 48 9.53 7.27 12.84
CA SER A 48 10.14 7.75 14.08
C SER A 48 9.08 7.85 15.19
N SER A 49 9.39 8.52 16.30
CA SER A 49 8.49 8.63 17.46
C SER A 49 7.11 9.19 17.07
N PRO A 50 5.99 8.55 17.50
CA PRO A 50 4.62 9.01 17.21
C PRO A 50 4.28 10.37 17.82
N THR A 51 5.10 10.87 18.75
CA THR A 51 4.97 12.22 19.32
C THR A 51 5.47 13.33 18.38
N LEU A 52 6.32 12.99 17.40
CA LEU A 52 6.98 13.94 16.51
C LEU A 52 6.49 13.83 15.07
N VAL A 53 6.19 12.62 14.60
CA VAL A 53 5.80 12.35 13.22
C VAL A 53 4.47 11.62 13.15
N HIS A 54 3.69 11.90 12.11
CA HIS A 54 2.51 11.12 11.79
C HIS A 54 2.90 9.80 11.12
N SER A 55 2.00 8.81 11.18
CA SER A 55 2.20 7.56 10.44
C SER A 55 2.04 7.78 8.93
N ASP A 56 3.02 7.33 8.16
CA ASP A 56 3.03 7.42 6.70
C ASP A 56 2.28 6.26 6.04
N PHE A 57 2.29 5.10 6.67
CA PHE A 57 1.73 3.86 6.11
C PHE A 57 0.60 3.32 6.98
N ALA A 58 -0.42 2.84 6.29
CA ALA A 58 -1.56 2.13 6.84
C ALA A 58 -1.53 0.70 6.25
N VAL A 59 -1.43 -0.31 7.11
CA VAL A 59 -1.24 -1.70 6.70
C VAL A 59 -2.49 -2.50 7.03
N VAL A 60 -3.03 -3.17 6.02
CA VAL A 60 -4.10 -4.15 6.17
C VAL A 60 -3.56 -5.55 5.87
N LEU A 61 -3.85 -6.48 6.76
CA LEU A 61 -3.48 -7.88 6.67
C LEU A 61 -4.52 -8.61 5.82
N TYR A 62 -4.04 -9.34 4.80
CA TYR A 62 -4.90 -10.09 3.89
C TYR A 62 -5.48 -11.34 4.55
N ASN A 63 -4.70 -12.01 5.40
CA ASN A 63 -5.08 -13.20 6.16
C ASN A 63 -5.00 -13.02 7.67
N HIS A 64 -6.17 -12.95 8.32
CA HIS A 64 -6.23 -12.81 9.76
C HIS A 64 -6.00 -14.12 10.52
N GLU A 65 -6.33 -15.26 9.93
CA GLU A 65 -6.30 -16.56 10.58
C GLU A 65 -5.48 -17.58 9.77
N TRP A 66 -4.85 -18.50 10.50
CA TRP A 66 -4.27 -19.72 9.93
C TRP A 66 -5.38 -20.77 9.81
N SER A 67 -5.33 -21.63 8.79
CA SER A 67 -6.11 -22.88 8.88
C SER A 67 -5.46 -23.81 9.91
N ASP A 68 -6.25 -24.75 10.45
CA ASP A 68 -5.77 -25.80 11.37
C ASP A 68 -4.65 -26.67 10.76
N GLU A 69 -4.52 -26.69 9.43
CA GLU A 69 -3.49 -27.44 8.70
C GLU A 69 -2.22 -26.58 8.46
N GLY A 70 -2.16 -25.35 8.99
CA GLY A 70 -1.10 -24.38 8.64
C GLY A 70 -1.21 -23.84 7.21
N SER A 71 -2.18 -24.36 6.44
CA SER A 71 -2.52 -23.91 5.10
C SER A 71 -3.30 -22.60 5.13
N TYR A 72 -3.36 -21.92 4.00
CA TYR A 72 -4.02 -20.63 3.85
C TYR A 72 -5.52 -20.82 3.57
N VAL A 73 -6.40 -20.24 4.39
CA VAL A 73 -7.82 -20.12 4.01
C VAL A 73 -7.95 -18.91 3.09
N ASP A 74 -8.23 -19.14 1.80
CA ASP A 74 -8.57 -18.07 0.87
C ASP A 74 -10.02 -17.64 1.06
N GLU A 75 -10.26 -16.90 2.14
CA GLU A 75 -11.54 -16.24 2.38
C GLU A 75 -11.81 -15.13 1.34
N GLY A 76 -10.81 -14.78 0.52
CA GLY A 76 -10.89 -13.70 -0.45
C GLY A 76 -10.94 -12.35 0.25
N PHE A 77 -10.10 -11.42 -0.18
CA PHE A 77 -10.16 -10.09 0.39
C PHE A 77 -11.34 -9.32 -0.17
N ASP A 78 -12.22 -8.86 0.73
CA ASP A 78 -13.42 -8.11 0.33
C ASP A 78 -13.01 -6.86 -0.45
N TRP A 79 -13.34 -6.84 -1.75
CA TRP A 79 -13.04 -5.72 -2.63
C TRP A 79 -13.70 -4.43 -2.14
N ARG A 80 -14.83 -4.49 -1.43
CA ARG A 80 -15.49 -3.31 -0.85
C ARG A 80 -14.65 -2.70 0.26
N ARG A 81 -13.97 -3.53 1.06
CA ARG A 81 -12.98 -3.09 2.05
C ARG A 81 -11.81 -2.39 1.36
N ILE A 82 -11.25 -2.97 0.29
CA ILE A 82 -10.17 -2.31 -0.50
C ILE A 82 -10.64 -0.97 -1.03
N GLN A 83 -11.82 -0.91 -1.66
CA GLN A 83 -12.35 0.31 -2.25
C GLN A 83 -12.53 1.40 -1.18
N SER A 84 -13.10 1.05 -0.03
CA SER A 84 -13.33 1.98 1.07
C SER A 84 -12.01 2.52 1.63
N LEU A 85 -11.03 1.64 1.87
CA LEU A 85 -9.69 2.03 2.33
C LEU A 85 -8.99 2.91 1.27
N THR A 86 -8.99 2.50 0.01
CA THR A 86 -8.37 3.27 -1.08
C THR A 86 -8.92 4.69 -1.18
N ARG A 87 -10.21 4.88 -0.87
CA ARG A 87 -10.85 6.20 -0.85
C ARG A 87 -10.50 7.03 0.38
N SER A 88 -10.36 6.43 1.56
CA SER A 88 -10.09 7.16 2.80
C SER A 88 -8.61 7.54 3.00
N MET A 89 -7.69 6.78 2.40
CA MET A 89 -6.25 6.95 2.62
C MET A 89 -5.68 8.30 2.14
N PRO A 90 -6.13 8.88 0.99
CA PRO A 90 -5.81 10.25 0.61
C PRO A 90 -6.22 11.28 1.65
N ASP A 91 -7.44 11.16 2.20
CA ASP A 91 -8.01 12.11 3.17
C ASP A 91 -7.22 12.06 4.49
N LEU A 92 -6.70 10.87 4.83
CA LEU A 92 -5.84 10.65 5.99
C LEU A 92 -4.36 10.96 5.73
N HIS A 93 -3.98 11.31 4.49
CA HIS A 93 -2.61 11.45 4.02
C HIS A 93 -1.73 10.22 4.30
N LYS A 94 -2.28 9.00 4.14
CA LYS A 94 -1.57 7.73 4.35
C LYS A 94 -1.42 6.94 3.06
N LYS A 95 -0.37 6.12 2.99
CA LYS A 95 -0.17 5.13 1.93
C LYS A 95 -0.69 3.78 2.41
N LEU A 96 -1.59 3.17 1.64
CA LEU A 96 -2.15 1.86 1.94
C LEU A 96 -1.19 0.76 1.49
N ILE A 97 -0.90 -0.17 2.40
CA ILE A 97 -0.18 -1.41 2.13
C ILE A 97 -1.12 -2.57 2.44
N ILE A 98 -1.32 -3.45 1.47
CA ILE A 98 -1.98 -4.73 1.67
C ILE A 98 -0.86 -5.75 1.85
N ALA A 99 -0.78 -6.38 3.02
CA ALA A 99 0.25 -7.34 3.36
C ALA A 99 -0.33 -8.73 3.56
N ARG A 100 0.33 -9.74 3.02
CA ARG A 100 0.01 -11.15 3.20
C ARG A 100 1.19 -11.84 3.85
N VAL A 101 0.95 -12.62 4.88
CA VAL A 101 2.00 -13.42 5.51
C VAL A 101 1.91 -14.85 4.99
N VAL A 102 3.04 -15.38 4.54
CA VAL A 102 3.17 -16.74 4.00
C VAL A 102 4.19 -17.48 4.85
N LEU A 103 3.82 -18.63 5.40
CA LEU A 103 4.77 -19.53 6.06
C LEU A 103 5.58 -20.28 5.00
N GLU A 104 6.86 -20.42 5.26
CA GLU A 104 7.77 -21.22 4.46
C GLU A 104 7.93 -22.56 5.17
N ASP A 105 7.34 -23.60 4.60
CA ASP A 105 7.63 -24.96 5.02
C ASP A 105 9.06 -25.28 4.58
N ASN A 106 9.95 -25.56 5.55
CA ASN A 106 11.36 -25.91 5.30
C ASN A 106 11.54 -27.28 4.60
N ASN A 107 10.60 -27.72 3.78
CA ASN A 107 10.52 -29.09 3.29
C ASN A 107 11.05 -29.31 1.87
N ASP A 108 11.81 -28.36 1.32
CA ASP A 108 12.49 -28.55 0.03
C ASP A 108 14.00 -28.79 0.18
N ASN A 109 14.34 -30.09 0.06
CA ASN A 109 15.61 -30.65 -0.42
C ASN A 109 16.88 -30.48 0.42
N SER A 110 17.07 -31.42 1.35
CA SER A 110 18.38 -32.07 1.50
C SER A 110 18.73 -32.79 0.20
N ASN A 111 19.31 -32.09 -0.77
CA ASN A 111 20.29 -32.66 -1.70
C ASN A 111 20.92 -31.55 -2.55
N ASN A 112 22.15 -31.23 -2.18
CA ASN A 112 23.22 -30.84 -3.09
C ASN A 112 23.20 -29.39 -3.62
N SER A 113 23.83 -28.47 -2.88
CA SER A 113 25.01 -27.76 -3.40
C SER A 113 25.75 -27.02 -2.30
N ASN A 114 27.04 -27.34 -2.21
CA ASN A 114 28.04 -26.73 -1.37
C ASN A 114 28.18 -25.24 -1.72
N SER A 115 27.59 -24.34 -0.93
CA SER A 115 27.84 -22.90 -1.03
C SER A 115 28.21 -22.37 0.34
N ASN A 116 29.52 -22.28 0.58
CA ASN A 116 30.07 -21.38 1.59
C ASN A 116 29.55 -19.98 1.30
N ASN A 117 28.63 -19.47 2.12
CA ASN A 117 28.43 -18.05 2.24
C ASN A 117 27.99 -17.73 3.66
N ASP A 118 28.82 -16.92 4.32
CA ASP A 118 28.54 -16.21 5.54
C ASP A 118 27.14 -15.59 5.48
N SER A 119 26.24 -16.02 6.35
CA SER A 119 24.98 -15.35 6.58
C SER A 119 24.61 -15.56 8.03
N ASN A 120 24.78 -14.49 8.79
CA ASN A 120 24.45 -14.42 10.21
C ASN A 120 23.02 -14.92 10.44
N ASN A 121 22.98 -16.04 11.14
CA ASN A 121 21.81 -16.67 11.71
C ASN A 121 21.05 -15.68 12.62
N SER A 122 19.83 -15.32 12.22
CA SER A 122 18.82 -14.82 13.14
C SER A 122 17.47 -15.45 12.82
N ASN A 123 17.19 -16.55 13.52
CA ASN A 123 15.87 -17.14 13.78
C ASN A 123 14.91 -17.21 12.58
N SER A 124 15.12 -18.19 11.72
CA SER A 124 14.16 -18.65 10.72
C SER A 124 12.98 -19.38 11.38
N ASN A 125 12.05 -18.63 11.96
CA ASN A 125 10.65 -18.98 11.70
C ASN A 125 10.47 -18.64 10.22
N GLY A 126 10.47 -19.64 9.35
CA GLY A 126 10.39 -19.44 7.90
C GLY A 126 9.07 -18.77 7.56
N PHE A 127 9.08 -17.45 7.40
CA PHE A 127 7.92 -16.72 6.91
C PHE A 127 8.40 -15.58 6.04
N ARG A 128 7.62 -15.31 4.99
CA ARG A 128 7.78 -14.13 4.14
C ARG A 128 6.52 -13.28 4.16
N VAL A 129 6.71 -11.99 3.95
CA VAL A 129 5.61 -11.04 3.82
C VAL A 129 5.54 -10.58 2.37
N GLU A 130 4.42 -10.87 1.71
CA GLU A 130 4.11 -10.38 0.36
C GLU A 130 3.32 -9.07 0.51
N GLU A 131 3.80 -7.99 -0.12
CA GLU A 131 3.21 -6.65 0.03
C GLU A 131 2.75 -6.07 -1.30
N ILE A 132 1.57 -5.45 -1.30
CA ILE A 132 1.04 -4.65 -2.41
C ILE A 132 0.84 -3.22 -1.90
N LYS A 133 1.58 -2.28 -2.50
CA LYS A 133 1.48 -0.85 -2.17
C LYS A 133 0.45 -0.20 -3.10
N VAL A 134 -0.64 0.32 -2.52
CA VAL A 134 -1.70 0.99 -3.27
C VAL A 134 -1.43 2.49 -3.26
N SER A 135 -0.95 3.03 -4.38
CA SER A 135 -0.80 4.48 -4.52
C SER A 135 -2.13 5.10 -4.94
N THR A 136 -2.67 5.96 -4.09
CA THR A 136 -3.97 6.62 -4.31
C THR A 136 -3.86 7.95 -5.04
N PHE A 137 -2.65 8.33 -5.48
CA PHE A 137 -2.49 9.48 -6.37
C PHE A 137 -3.15 9.17 -7.71
N HIS A 138 -4.44 9.49 -7.80
CA HIS A 138 -5.11 9.76 -9.06
C HIS A 138 -4.33 10.92 -9.66
N ARG A 139 -3.33 10.59 -10.48
CA ARG A 139 -2.72 11.58 -11.36
C ARG A 139 -3.89 12.08 -12.17
N SER A 140 -4.41 13.26 -11.84
CA SER A 140 -5.54 13.82 -12.56
C SER A 140 -5.17 13.65 -14.02
N PHE A 141 -5.98 12.92 -14.77
CA PHE A 141 -5.78 12.79 -16.20
C PHE A 141 -5.98 14.20 -16.73
N LYS A 142 -4.92 15.01 -16.68
CA LYS A 142 -4.80 16.25 -17.41
C LYS A 142 -4.66 15.77 -18.84
N VAL A 143 -5.80 15.38 -19.41
CA VAL A 143 -5.97 15.30 -20.84
C VAL A 143 -5.59 16.69 -21.28
N LYS A 144 -4.37 16.84 -21.82
CA LYS A 144 -4.02 18.04 -22.56
C LYS A 144 -5.11 18.11 -23.61
N ARG A 145 -6.05 19.05 -23.47
CA ARG A 145 -6.92 19.41 -24.57
C ARG A 145 -5.96 19.99 -25.60
N GLU A 146 -5.51 19.14 -26.51
CA GLU A 146 -5.04 19.65 -27.78
C GLU A 146 -6.23 20.42 -28.33
N GLU A 147 -6.07 21.74 -28.47
CA GLU A 147 -7.02 22.57 -29.17
C GLU A 147 -7.03 22.10 -30.63
N LYS A 148 -7.79 21.03 -30.91
CA LYS A 148 -8.20 20.75 -32.26
C LYS A 148 -9.17 21.86 -32.63
N GLU A 149 -8.68 22.87 -33.35
CA GLU A 149 -9.52 23.83 -34.06
C GLU A 149 -10.43 23.05 -35.03
N VAL A 150 -11.59 22.62 -34.53
CA VAL A 150 -12.67 22.11 -35.37
C VAL A 150 -13.56 23.29 -35.75
N GLY A 151 -13.43 23.73 -37.00
CA GLY A 151 -14.45 24.57 -37.65
C GLY A 151 -14.27 26.09 -37.61
N GLY A 152 -13.05 26.61 -37.39
CA GLY A 152 -12.79 28.04 -37.53
C GLY A 152 -12.81 28.49 -39.00
N GLN A 153 -13.94 29.02 -39.49
CA GLN A 153 -13.99 29.70 -40.79
C GLN A 153 -13.09 30.96 -40.75
N LYS A 154 -11.94 30.90 -41.43
CA LYS A 154 -11.06 32.06 -41.62
C LYS A 154 -11.78 33.14 -42.45
N LYS A 155 -12.23 34.22 -41.80
CA LYS A 155 -12.67 35.44 -42.50
C LYS A 155 -11.46 36.08 -43.20
N LYS A 156 -11.52 36.11 -44.54
CA LYS A 156 -10.54 36.76 -45.42
C LYS A 156 -10.56 38.27 -45.14
N LYS A 157 -9.54 38.80 -44.44
CA LYS A 157 -9.33 40.26 -44.34
C LYS A 157 -9.05 40.78 -45.75
N ARG A 158 -9.95 41.62 -46.27
CA ARG A 158 -9.74 42.37 -47.52
C ARG A 158 -8.60 43.38 -47.30
N LYS A 159 -7.62 43.34 -48.21
CA LYS A 159 -6.56 44.35 -48.41
C LYS A 159 -7.09 45.76 -48.20
N LYS A 160 -6.53 46.47 -47.23
CA LYS A 160 -6.66 47.93 -47.08
C LYS A 160 -5.27 48.50 -46.79
N GLU A 161 -4.32 48.25 -47.69
CA GLU A 161 -2.93 48.74 -47.59
C GLU A 161 -2.40 49.27 -48.94
N GLU A 162 -3.25 49.47 -49.95
CA GLU A 162 -2.81 49.91 -51.29
C GLU A 162 -3.22 51.36 -51.61
N LYS A 163 -3.47 52.20 -50.59
CA LYS A 163 -3.91 53.59 -50.79
C LYS A 163 -3.14 54.68 -50.02
N GLU A 164 -2.21 54.33 -49.14
CA GLU A 164 -1.37 55.34 -48.46
C GLU A 164 -0.01 55.57 -49.14
N GLU A 165 0.42 54.71 -50.08
CA GLU A 165 1.72 54.88 -50.77
C GLU A 165 1.66 55.77 -52.03
N LYS A 166 0.55 56.50 -52.26
CA LYS A 166 0.37 57.37 -53.44
C LYS A 166 0.29 58.87 -53.17
N GLU A 167 0.25 59.33 -51.92
CA GLU A 167 0.21 60.78 -51.63
C GLU A 167 1.58 61.37 -51.23
N GLU A 168 2.63 60.56 -51.04
CA GLU A 168 3.97 61.03 -50.67
C GLU A 168 4.89 61.29 -51.89
N LYS A 169 4.34 61.37 -53.11
CA LYS A 169 5.09 61.59 -54.37
C LYS A 169 4.68 62.84 -55.17
N GLU A 170 3.90 63.75 -54.58
CA GLU A 170 3.57 65.05 -55.19
C GLU A 170 4.03 66.26 -54.35
N GLU A 171 5.13 66.11 -53.59
CA GLU A 171 5.96 67.25 -53.14
C GLU A 171 7.31 67.26 -53.87
#